data_AF-A0A7X5DFH9-F1
#
_entry.id   AF-A0A7X5DFH9-F1
#
_cell.length_a   1.000
_cell.length_b   1.000
_cell.length_c   1.000
_cell.angle_alpha   90.00
_cell.angle_beta   90.00
_cell.angle_gamma   90.00
#
_symmetry.space_group_name_H-M   'P 1'
#
loop_
_entity.id
_entity.type
_entity.pdbx_description
1 polymer ?
#
loop_
_entity_poly.entity_id
_entity_poly.type
_entity_poly.pdbx_seq_one_letter_code
_entity_poly.pdbx_strand_id
1 'polypeptide(L)'
;MHDTAIKNFCIAARRDLMAEVALRAARFGIREDGYEPPAADVIDGRPLSVEERRQRAELIRRLGPADGPSYREAYENLVDEAAYTWFNRLVAIRFMELNDRLPSHVRILSAEDGAFAPQVLREALDVAIEGVDAATVARLVSESEDEALFRYLFLAQCRELSACLPDVFEPVGAAMELLLPEGLLRQGGVVQRLVDDIP
;
A
#
# COMPACT_ATOMS: atom_id res chain seq x y z
N MET A 1 24.73 -15.81 -8.27
CA MET A 1 25.16 -14.54 -7.65
C MET A 1 23.98 -13.57 -7.49
N HIS A 2 22.98 -13.58 -8.39
CA HIS A 2 21.72 -12.83 -8.23
C HIS A 2 20.78 -13.39 -7.15
N ASP A 3 20.71 -14.72 -6.98
CA ASP A 3 19.75 -15.34 -6.04
C ASP A 3 19.95 -14.93 -4.57
N THR A 4 21.19 -14.75 -4.12
CA THR A 4 21.49 -14.32 -2.75
C THR A 4 21.08 -12.86 -2.51
N ALA A 5 21.29 -11.99 -3.51
CA ALA A 5 20.91 -10.58 -3.42
C ALA A 5 19.39 -10.42 -3.40
N ILE A 6 18.68 -11.10 -4.31
CA ILE A 6 17.20 -11.13 -4.36
C ILE A 6 16.65 -11.70 -3.05
N LYS A 7 17.20 -12.81 -2.55
CA LYS A 7 16.77 -13.40 -1.29
C LYS A 7 16.97 -12.43 -0.10
N ASN A 8 18.12 -11.76 -0.02
CA ASN A 8 18.39 -10.80 1.04
C ASN A 8 17.45 -9.58 0.95
N PHE A 9 17.18 -9.09 -0.26
CA PHE A 9 16.18 -8.05 -0.51
C PHE A 9 14.80 -8.48 -0.01
N CYS A 10 14.31 -9.66 -0.42
CA CYS A 10 12.98 -10.14 -0.02
C CYS A 10 12.83 -10.25 1.51
N ILE A 11 13.86 -10.74 2.20
CA ILE A 11 13.85 -10.86 3.67
C ILE A 11 13.80 -9.46 4.32
N ALA A 12 14.63 -8.53 3.86
CA ALA A 12 14.67 -7.17 4.39
C ALA A 12 13.37 -6.41 4.08
N ALA A 13 12.87 -6.50 2.84
CA ALA A 13 11.64 -5.86 2.38
C ALA A 13 10.43 -6.33 3.18
N ARG A 14 10.28 -7.64 3.44
CA ARG A 14 9.18 -8.15 4.26
C ARG A 14 9.23 -7.61 5.68
N ARG A 15 10.38 -7.64 6.34
CA ARG A 15 10.53 -7.11 7.71
C ARG A 15 10.18 -5.63 7.77
N ASP A 16 10.68 -4.85 6.82
CA ASP A 16 10.46 -3.41 6.79
C ASP A 16 8.97 -3.10 6.51
N LEU A 17 8.33 -3.82 5.59
CA LEU A 17 6.89 -3.71 5.33
C LEU A 17 6.05 -4.09 6.55
N MET A 18 6.38 -5.14 7.29
CA MET A 18 5.68 -5.49 8.53
C MET A 18 5.75 -4.35 9.55
N ALA A 19 6.92 -3.72 9.70
CA ALA A 19 7.09 -2.57 10.59
C ALA A 19 6.26 -1.38 10.12
N GLU A 20 6.27 -1.05 8.84
CA GLU A 20 5.50 0.06 8.27
C GLU A 20 3.98 -0.19 8.32
N VAL A 21 3.53 -1.44 8.12
CA VAL A 21 2.13 -1.86 8.30
C VAL A 21 1.70 -1.72 9.76
N ALA A 22 2.54 -2.15 10.72
CA ALA A 22 2.23 -1.99 12.15
C ALA A 22 2.13 -0.51 12.55
N LEU A 23 3.04 0.34 12.03
CA LEU A 23 2.94 1.80 12.20
C LEU A 23 1.65 2.35 11.58
N ARG A 24 1.27 1.84 10.40
CA ARG A 24 0.03 2.24 9.72
C ARG A 24 -1.20 1.84 10.53
N ALA A 25 -1.27 0.60 11.03
CA ALA A 25 -2.36 0.12 11.89
C ALA A 25 -2.48 0.99 13.16
N ALA A 26 -1.35 1.34 13.77
CA ALA A 26 -1.29 2.19 14.95
C ALA A 26 -1.90 3.58 14.71
N ARG A 27 -1.76 4.16 13.50
CA ARG A 27 -2.43 5.43 13.12
C ARG A 27 -3.95 5.35 13.07
N PHE A 28 -4.52 4.14 13.00
CA PHE A 28 -5.95 3.88 13.10
C PHE A 28 -6.34 3.29 14.46
N GLY A 29 -5.46 3.41 15.45
CA GLY A 29 -5.70 2.96 16.81
C GLY A 29 -5.81 1.45 16.90
N ILE A 30 -5.13 0.69 16.04
CA ILE A 30 -5.01 -0.77 16.09
C ILE A 30 -3.56 -1.11 16.41
N ARG A 31 -3.32 -1.82 17.51
CA ARG A 31 -1.99 -2.14 18.05
C ARG A 31 -1.93 -3.61 18.49
N GLU A 32 -0.74 -4.09 18.80
CA GLU A 32 -0.49 -5.48 19.23
C GLU A 32 -1.19 -5.84 20.56
N ASP A 33 -1.45 -4.83 21.40
CA ASP A 33 -2.08 -4.97 22.72
C ASP A 33 -3.56 -4.55 22.75
N GLY A 34 -4.14 -4.18 21.60
CA GLY A 34 -5.56 -3.88 21.48
C GLY A 34 -5.85 -2.80 20.45
N TYR A 35 -7.09 -2.32 20.46
CA TYR A 35 -7.49 -1.20 19.62
C TYR A 35 -8.33 -0.19 20.40
N GLU A 36 -8.33 1.06 19.93
CA GLU A 36 -9.24 2.11 20.39
C GLU A 36 -10.71 1.74 20.12
N PRO A 37 -11.69 2.30 20.86
CA PRO A 37 -13.10 1.91 20.74
C PRO A 37 -13.57 1.72 19.28
N PRO A 38 -14.27 0.62 18.93
CA PRO A 38 -14.67 0.35 17.55
C PRO A 38 -15.49 1.46 16.91
N ALA A 39 -16.28 2.18 17.71
CA ALA A 39 -17.11 3.30 17.30
C ALA A 39 -16.38 4.67 17.29
N ALA A 40 -15.06 4.70 17.48
CA ALA A 40 -14.30 5.94 17.44
C ALA A 40 -14.25 6.51 16.02
N ASP A 41 -14.79 7.72 15.86
CA ASP A 41 -14.75 8.48 14.60
C ASP A 41 -13.50 9.37 14.48
N VAL A 42 -12.71 9.47 15.55
CA VAL A 42 -11.47 10.25 15.67
C VAL A 42 -10.43 9.38 16.36
N ILE A 43 -9.25 9.27 15.77
CA ILE A 43 -8.08 8.57 16.33
C ILE A 43 -6.94 9.59 16.42
N ASP A 44 -6.30 9.72 17.59
CA ASP A 44 -5.20 10.66 17.82
C ASP A 44 -5.49 12.10 17.32
N GLY A 45 -6.73 12.57 17.48
CA GLY A 45 -7.17 13.91 17.03
C GLY A 45 -7.43 14.05 15.53
N ARG A 46 -7.25 12.99 14.73
CA ARG A 46 -7.57 12.95 13.30
C ARG A 46 -8.97 12.35 13.10
N PRO A 47 -9.91 13.09 12.48
CA PRO A 47 -11.19 12.51 12.08
C PRO A 47 -10.98 11.49 10.95
N LEU A 48 -11.66 10.35 11.07
CA LEU A 48 -11.70 9.32 10.04
C LEU A 48 -12.77 9.68 9.00
N SER A 49 -12.44 9.46 7.73
CA SER A 49 -13.43 9.48 6.64
C SER A 49 -14.43 8.32 6.77
N VAL A 50 -15.54 8.40 6.03
CA VAL A 50 -16.55 7.33 5.99
C VAL A 50 -15.92 5.99 5.58
N GLU A 51 -15.03 6.02 4.59
CA GLU A 51 -14.36 4.81 4.09
C GLU A 51 -13.34 4.27 5.10
N GLU A 52 -12.51 5.13 5.70
CA GLU A 52 -11.57 4.70 6.76
C GLU A 52 -12.30 4.05 7.94
N ARG A 53 -13.46 4.58 8.36
CA ARG A 53 -14.29 3.97 9.42
C ARG A 53 -14.78 2.57 9.03
N ARG A 54 -15.27 2.41 7.80
CA ARG A 54 -15.73 1.11 7.28
C ARG A 54 -14.59 0.10 7.24
N GLN A 55 -13.44 0.51 6.71
CA GLN A 55 -12.25 -0.33 6.60
C GLN A 55 -11.75 -0.74 7.99
N ARG A 56 -11.66 0.20 8.93
CA ARG A 56 -11.27 -0.05 10.32
C ARG A 56 -12.21 -1.01 11.03
N ALA A 57 -13.52 -0.84 10.87
CA ALA A 57 -14.52 -1.72 11.48
C ALA A 57 -14.35 -3.17 10.99
N GLU A 58 -14.05 -3.36 9.71
CA GLU A 58 -13.79 -4.69 9.14
C GLU A 58 -12.49 -5.31 9.68
N LEU A 59 -11.41 -4.52 9.83
CA LEU A 59 -10.17 -5.00 10.45
C LEU A 59 -10.41 -5.42 11.91
N ILE A 60 -11.12 -4.61 12.69
CA ILE A 60 -11.46 -4.93 14.09
C ILE A 60 -12.31 -6.20 14.16
N ARG A 61 -13.27 -6.37 13.24
CA ARG A 61 -14.09 -7.59 13.17
C ARG A 61 -13.23 -8.84 12.92
N ARG A 62 -12.18 -8.75 12.10
CA ARG A 62 -11.23 -9.83 11.85
C ARG A 62 -10.37 -10.15 13.08
N LEU A 63 -9.97 -9.13 13.84
CA LEU A 63 -9.14 -9.27 15.04
C LEU A 63 -9.90 -9.89 16.23
N GLY A 64 -11.22 -9.69 16.29
CA GLY A 64 -12.03 -10.13 17.43
C GLY A 64 -11.83 -9.24 18.66
N PRO A 65 -12.30 -9.66 19.85
CA PRO A 65 -12.21 -8.87 21.08
C PRO A 65 -10.76 -8.57 21.46
N ALA A 66 -10.45 -7.31 21.78
CA ALA A 66 -9.11 -6.86 22.15
C ALA A 66 -8.54 -7.55 23.41
N ASP A 67 -9.40 -7.93 24.35
CA ASP A 67 -9.07 -8.69 25.56
C ASP A 67 -9.14 -10.21 25.37
N GLY A 68 -9.43 -10.66 24.15
CA GLY A 68 -9.52 -12.08 23.80
C GLY A 68 -8.15 -12.76 23.82
N PRO A 69 -8.08 -14.04 24.20
CA PRO A 69 -6.81 -14.77 24.31
C PRO A 69 -6.07 -14.96 22.98
N SER A 70 -6.78 -14.79 21.85
CA SER A 70 -6.23 -14.93 20.49
C SER A 70 -5.92 -13.60 19.80
N TYR A 71 -6.14 -12.46 20.47
CA TYR A 71 -6.02 -11.15 19.83
C TYR A 71 -4.62 -10.91 19.25
N ARG A 72 -3.59 -11.17 20.06
CA ARG A 72 -2.18 -10.98 19.66
C ARG A 72 -1.82 -11.80 18.42
N GLU A 73 -2.20 -13.07 18.38
CA GLU A 73 -1.98 -13.94 17.21
C GLU A 73 -2.74 -13.42 15.97
N ALA A 74 -4.00 -12.99 16.15
CA ALA A 74 -4.78 -12.40 15.05
C ALA A 74 -4.15 -11.10 14.51
N TYR A 75 -3.60 -10.26 15.40
CA TYR A 75 -2.89 -9.05 15.02
C TYR A 75 -1.58 -9.34 14.27
N GLU A 76 -0.76 -10.26 14.77
CA GLU A 76 0.49 -10.68 14.12
C GLU A 76 0.20 -11.24 12.71
N ASN A 77 -0.82 -12.09 12.58
CA ASN A 77 -1.28 -12.61 11.29
C ASN A 77 -1.78 -11.51 10.35
N LEU A 78 -2.54 -10.54 10.85
CA LEU A 78 -3.01 -9.40 10.04
C LEU A 78 -1.85 -8.58 9.50
N VAL A 79 -0.85 -8.27 10.33
CA VAL A 79 0.34 -7.50 9.92
C VAL A 79 1.13 -8.28 8.87
N ASP A 80 1.33 -9.58 9.06
CA ASP A 80 2.05 -10.40 8.10
C ASP A 80 1.31 -10.53 6.76
N GLU A 81 0.00 -10.78 6.78
CA GLU A 81 -0.84 -10.85 5.58
C GLU A 81 -0.82 -9.54 4.81
N ALA A 82 -0.90 -8.40 5.51
CA ALA A 82 -0.83 -7.08 4.88
C ALA A 82 0.56 -6.82 4.27
N ALA A 83 1.63 -7.12 5.00
CA ALA A 83 2.99 -6.96 4.47
C ALA A 83 3.21 -7.83 3.23
N TYR A 84 2.77 -9.10 3.27
CA TYR A 84 2.83 -10.02 2.14
C TYR A 84 2.02 -9.52 0.93
N THR A 85 0.80 -9.04 1.17
CA THR A 85 -0.07 -8.45 0.14
C THR A 85 0.61 -7.29 -0.57
N TRP A 86 1.13 -6.31 0.18
CA TRP A 86 1.76 -5.13 -0.41
C TRP A 86 3.08 -5.46 -1.07
N PHE A 87 3.87 -6.37 -0.49
CA PHE A 87 5.08 -6.87 -1.13
C PHE A 87 4.79 -7.47 -2.50
N ASN A 88 3.83 -8.39 -2.58
CA ASN A 88 3.48 -9.06 -3.83
C ASN A 88 2.99 -8.07 -4.91
N ARG A 89 2.15 -7.10 -4.53
CA ARG A 89 1.63 -6.10 -5.46
C ARG A 89 2.71 -5.15 -5.97
N LEU A 90 3.61 -4.72 -5.08
CA LEU A 90 4.76 -3.91 -5.45
C LEU A 90 5.67 -4.67 -6.44
N VAL A 91 6.01 -5.93 -6.13
CA VAL A 91 6.83 -6.77 -7.02
C VAL A 91 6.13 -7.04 -8.35
N ALA A 92 4.83 -7.29 -8.35
CA ALA A 92 4.06 -7.50 -9.57
C ALA A 92 4.02 -6.25 -10.46
N ILE A 93 3.77 -5.07 -9.88
CA ILE A 93 3.84 -3.81 -10.60
C ILE A 93 5.25 -3.60 -11.15
N ARG A 94 6.30 -3.81 -10.36
CA ARG A 94 7.69 -3.70 -10.83
C ARG A 94 7.96 -4.62 -12.02
N PHE A 95 7.52 -5.88 -11.94
CA PHE A 95 7.64 -6.82 -13.05
C PHE A 95 6.91 -6.30 -14.30
N MET A 96 5.71 -5.74 -14.16
CA MET A 96 4.96 -5.19 -15.28
C MET A 96 5.62 -3.95 -15.90
N GLU A 97 6.23 -3.07 -15.09
CA GLU A 97 7.01 -1.93 -15.61
C GLU A 97 8.20 -2.35 -16.46
N LEU A 98 8.94 -3.35 -15.99
CA LEU A 98 10.13 -3.87 -16.68
C LEU A 98 9.81 -4.59 -17.99
N ASN A 99 8.58 -5.08 -18.12
CA ASN A 99 8.11 -5.82 -19.29
C ASN A 99 7.11 -5.03 -20.16
N ASP A 100 6.91 -3.73 -19.86
CA ASP A 100 5.97 -2.83 -20.53
C ASP A 100 4.54 -3.40 -20.63
N ARG A 101 4.02 -3.87 -19.49
CA ARG A 101 2.71 -4.56 -19.37
C ARG A 101 1.67 -3.79 -18.56
N LEU A 102 1.98 -2.59 -18.07
CA LEU A 102 0.98 -1.76 -17.40
C LEU A 102 -0.06 -1.27 -18.42
N PRO A 103 -1.37 -1.29 -18.13
CA PRO A 103 -2.41 -0.91 -19.08
C PRO A 103 -2.24 0.51 -19.66
N SER A 104 -1.82 1.46 -18.82
CA SER A 104 -1.58 2.85 -19.21
C SER A 104 -0.21 3.08 -19.87
N HIS A 105 0.69 2.09 -19.82
CA HIS A 105 2.13 2.21 -20.13
C HIS A 105 2.90 3.25 -19.29
N VAL A 106 2.25 3.89 -18.31
CA VAL A 106 2.88 4.84 -17.39
C VAL A 106 3.42 4.09 -16.17
N ARG A 107 4.72 4.23 -15.88
CA ARG A 107 5.37 3.56 -14.75
C ARG A 107 4.90 4.13 -13.40
N ILE A 108 4.53 3.25 -12.49
CA ILE A 108 4.02 3.58 -11.15
C ILE A 108 5.14 3.82 -10.14
N LEU A 109 6.18 2.99 -10.11
CA LEU A 109 7.25 2.97 -9.10
C LEU A 109 8.53 3.67 -9.57
N SER A 110 8.82 3.65 -10.88
CA SER A 110 10.05 4.20 -11.44
C SER A 110 9.81 5.21 -12.57
N ALA A 111 10.88 5.88 -13.01
CA ALA A 111 10.93 6.61 -14.27
C ALA A 111 11.22 5.66 -15.44
N GLU A 112 11.14 6.19 -16.67
CA GLU A 112 11.44 5.46 -17.91
C GLU A 112 12.91 4.98 -17.98
N ASP A 113 13.83 5.78 -17.46
CA ASP A 113 15.26 5.44 -17.33
C ASP A 113 15.56 4.44 -16.19
N GLY A 114 14.52 4.01 -15.46
CA GLY A 114 14.62 3.07 -14.35
C GLY A 114 14.94 3.70 -13.00
N ALA A 115 15.13 5.02 -12.91
CA ALA A 115 15.37 5.68 -11.64
C ALA A 115 14.15 5.62 -10.72
N PHE A 116 14.37 5.65 -9.40
CA PHE A 116 13.30 5.80 -8.41
C PHE A 116 12.72 7.23 -8.43
N ALA A 117 11.88 7.48 -9.43
CA ALA A 117 11.17 8.72 -9.67
C ALA A 117 9.86 8.40 -10.43
N PRO A 118 8.81 7.92 -9.73
CA PRO A 118 7.52 7.52 -10.30
C PRO A 118 7.04 8.40 -11.46
N GLN A 119 6.97 7.82 -12.66
CA GLN A 119 6.47 8.53 -13.84
C GLN A 119 5.01 8.98 -13.64
N VAL A 120 4.21 8.15 -12.98
CA VAL A 120 2.80 8.41 -12.68
C VAL A 120 2.55 9.72 -11.92
N LEU A 121 3.53 10.22 -11.15
CA LEU A 121 3.41 11.52 -10.47
C LEU A 121 3.58 12.69 -11.43
N ARG A 122 4.47 12.56 -12.42
CA ARG A 122 4.70 13.61 -13.43
C ARG A 122 3.55 13.70 -14.42
N GLU A 123 2.95 12.55 -14.73
CA GLU A 123 1.87 12.41 -15.72
C GLU A 123 0.50 12.27 -15.07
N ALA A 124 0.38 12.60 -13.78
CA ALA A 124 -0.81 12.32 -12.98
C ALA A 124 -2.10 12.89 -13.59
N LEU A 125 -2.04 14.06 -14.24
CA LEU A 125 -3.21 14.71 -14.85
C LEU A 125 -3.70 14.03 -16.13
N ASP A 126 -2.82 13.29 -16.81
CA ASP A 126 -3.08 12.69 -18.12
C ASP A 126 -3.11 11.16 -18.09
N VAL A 127 -2.71 10.54 -16.97
CA VAL A 127 -2.63 9.09 -16.84
C VAL A 127 -4.02 8.44 -16.91
N ALA A 128 -4.17 7.49 -17.82
CA ALA A 128 -5.40 6.74 -18.02
C ALA A 128 -5.40 5.46 -17.18
N ILE A 129 -5.81 5.55 -15.92
CA ILE A 129 -6.07 4.41 -15.03
C ILE A 129 -7.56 4.34 -14.73
N GLU A 130 -8.18 3.17 -14.91
CA GLU A 130 -9.60 2.97 -14.67
C GLU A 130 -10.00 3.31 -13.22
N GLY A 131 -11.08 4.09 -13.06
CA GLY A 131 -11.62 4.47 -11.75
C GLY A 131 -10.92 5.63 -11.05
N VAL A 132 -9.93 6.27 -11.69
CA VAL A 132 -9.34 7.53 -11.22
C VAL A 132 -10.33 8.69 -11.37
N ASP A 133 -10.46 9.49 -10.32
CA ASP A 133 -11.20 10.75 -10.29
C ASP A 133 -10.26 11.92 -10.56
N ALA A 134 -10.41 12.53 -11.73
CA ALA A 134 -9.59 13.66 -12.17
C ALA A 134 -9.65 14.86 -11.20
N ALA A 135 -10.77 15.08 -10.50
CA ALA A 135 -10.88 16.17 -9.53
C ALA A 135 -10.00 15.91 -8.29
N THR A 136 -9.98 14.67 -7.81
CA THR A 136 -9.10 14.25 -6.70
C THR A 136 -7.62 14.38 -7.09
N VAL A 137 -7.23 13.92 -8.28
CA VAL A 137 -5.86 14.06 -8.79
C VAL A 137 -5.47 15.53 -8.89
N ALA A 138 -6.28 16.36 -9.56
CA ALA A 138 -5.97 17.78 -9.76
C ALA A 138 -5.78 18.51 -8.43
N ARG A 139 -6.61 18.21 -7.42
CA ARG A 139 -6.46 18.75 -6.07
C ARG A 139 -5.12 18.35 -5.44
N LEU A 140 -4.80 17.04 -5.42
CA LEU A 140 -3.57 16.53 -4.82
C LEU A 140 -2.30 17.10 -5.49
N VAL A 141 -2.32 17.24 -6.82
CA VAL A 141 -1.25 17.90 -7.58
C VAL A 141 -1.13 19.37 -7.18
N SER A 142 -2.25 20.11 -7.07
CA SER A 142 -2.24 21.53 -6.71
C SER A 142 -1.78 21.80 -5.26
N GLU A 143 -1.96 20.83 -4.38
CA GLU A 143 -1.56 20.87 -2.96
C GLU A 143 -0.13 20.35 -2.74
N SER A 144 0.54 19.84 -3.78
CA SER A 144 1.85 19.19 -3.72
C SER A 144 1.90 18.01 -2.74
N GLU A 145 0.80 17.25 -2.66
CA GLU A 145 0.64 16.10 -1.76
C GLU A 145 1.10 14.80 -2.44
N ASP A 146 2.38 14.73 -2.82
CA ASP A 146 2.95 13.65 -3.65
C ASP A 146 2.75 12.25 -3.06
N GLU A 147 2.92 12.09 -1.75
CA GLU A 147 2.74 10.80 -1.08
C GLU A 147 1.28 10.34 -1.15
N ALA A 148 0.33 11.26 -0.95
CA ALA A 148 -1.09 10.96 -1.06
C ALA A 148 -1.51 10.69 -2.52
N LEU A 149 -0.96 11.44 -3.48
CA LEU A 149 -1.15 11.25 -4.91
C LEU A 149 -0.64 9.88 -5.36
N PHE A 150 0.58 9.53 -4.98
CA PHE A 150 1.18 8.23 -5.26
C PHE A 150 0.32 7.11 -4.71
N ARG A 151 -0.05 7.19 -3.43
CA ARG A 151 -0.91 6.19 -2.77
C ARG A 151 -2.24 6.02 -3.49
N TYR A 152 -2.86 7.13 -3.89
CA TYR A 152 -4.14 7.12 -4.60
C TYR A 152 -4.02 6.41 -5.96
N LEU A 153 -3.03 6.79 -6.77
CA LEU A 153 -2.79 6.23 -8.10
C LEU A 153 -2.35 4.76 -8.05
N PHE A 154 -1.50 4.40 -7.08
CA PHE A 154 -1.07 3.02 -6.84
C PHE A 154 -2.26 2.11 -6.52
N LEU A 155 -3.16 2.56 -5.62
CA LEU A 155 -4.38 1.80 -5.30
C LEU A 155 -5.32 1.71 -6.51
N ALA A 156 -5.48 2.79 -7.29
CA ALA A 156 -6.26 2.74 -8.52
C ALA A 156 -5.70 1.72 -9.52
N GLN A 157 -4.38 1.70 -9.73
CA GLN A 157 -3.73 0.73 -10.60
C GLN A 157 -3.93 -0.71 -10.10
N CYS A 158 -3.83 -0.95 -8.78
CA CYS A 158 -4.11 -2.26 -8.21
C CYS A 158 -5.56 -2.70 -8.47
N ARG A 159 -6.53 -1.79 -8.37
CA ARG A 159 -7.95 -2.09 -8.63
C ARG A 159 -8.20 -2.38 -10.12
N GLU A 160 -7.61 -1.61 -11.03
CA GLU A 160 -7.68 -1.89 -12.47
C GLU A 160 -7.13 -3.30 -12.78
N LEU A 161 -5.98 -3.65 -12.21
CA LEU A 161 -5.34 -4.95 -12.42
C LEU A 161 -6.10 -6.11 -11.77
N SER A 162 -6.98 -5.86 -10.79
CA SER A 162 -7.79 -6.91 -10.16
C SER A 162 -8.72 -7.62 -11.15
N ALA A 163 -9.14 -6.93 -12.22
CA ALA A 163 -10.02 -7.49 -13.24
C ALA A 163 -9.31 -8.54 -14.13
N CYS A 164 -7.99 -8.42 -14.31
CA CYS A 164 -7.22 -9.29 -15.20
C CYS A 164 -6.22 -10.22 -14.48
N LEU A 165 -5.80 -9.86 -13.27
CA LEU A 165 -4.86 -10.61 -12.42
C LEU A 165 -5.40 -10.76 -10.98
N PRO A 166 -6.57 -11.41 -10.81
CA PRO A 166 -7.27 -11.47 -9.52
C PRO A 166 -6.50 -12.23 -8.44
N ASP A 167 -5.59 -13.14 -8.78
CA ASP A 167 -4.83 -13.89 -7.76
C ASP A 167 -3.78 -13.02 -7.03
N VAL A 168 -3.30 -11.95 -7.68
CA VAL A 168 -2.26 -11.05 -7.13
C VAL A 168 -2.87 -9.75 -6.65
N PHE A 169 -3.82 -9.23 -7.41
CA PHE A 169 -4.53 -7.99 -7.14
C PHE A 169 -5.93 -8.26 -6.63
N GLU A 170 -6.16 -9.43 -6.01
CA GLU A 170 -7.43 -9.77 -5.38
C GLU A 170 -7.91 -8.54 -4.63
N PRO A 171 -9.18 -8.13 -4.70
CA PRO A 171 -9.66 -7.08 -3.83
C PRO A 171 -9.45 -7.59 -2.40
N VAL A 172 -8.36 -7.21 -1.70
CA VAL A 172 -7.98 -7.78 -0.38
C VAL A 172 -8.94 -7.30 0.73
N GLY A 173 -10.21 -7.12 0.39
CA GLY A 173 -11.13 -6.22 1.07
C GLY A 173 -10.65 -4.78 0.98
N ALA A 174 -11.60 -3.85 0.88
CA ALA A 174 -11.30 -2.43 1.07
C ALA A 174 -10.50 -2.19 2.38
N ALA A 175 -10.70 -3.03 3.39
CA ALA A 175 -10.04 -2.95 4.69
C ALA A 175 -8.51 -2.98 4.65
N MET A 176 -7.90 -3.79 3.77
CA MET A 176 -6.43 -3.89 3.71
C MET A 176 -5.79 -2.67 3.06
N GLU A 177 -6.51 -1.94 2.20
CA GLU A 177 -6.05 -0.64 1.66
C GLU A 177 -5.73 0.36 2.78
N LEU A 178 -6.41 0.26 3.93
CA LEU A 178 -6.13 1.06 5.12
C LEU A 178 -4.70 0.82 5.63
N LEU A 179 -4.22 -0.43 5.52
CA LEU A 179 -2.92 -0.90 5.98
C LEU A 179 -1.80 -0.74 4.94
N LEU A 180 -2.07 -0.21 3.74
CA LEU A 180 -0.98 0.14 2.82
C LEU A 180 -0.03 1.14 3.52
N PRO A 181 1.27 0.81 3.60
CA PRO A 181 2.29 1.66 4.22
C PRO A 181 2.27 3.11 3.74
N GLU A 182 2.74 3.99 4.61
CA GLU A 182 3.08 5.36 4.27
C GLU A 182 4.58 5.51 4.06
N GLY A 183 4.99 6.56 3.36
CA GLY A 183 6.39 6.81 3.04
C GLY A 183 6.87 5.90 1.92
N LEU A 184 6.00 5.52 0.99
CA LEU A 184 6.35 4.72 -0.18
C LEU A 184 7.31 5.49 -1.11
N LEU A 185 7.30 6.84 -1.06
CA LEU A 185 8.26 7.70 -1.78
C LEU A 185 9.54 8.00 -0.99
N ARG A 186 9.67 7.47 0.24
CA ARG A 186 10.80 7.76 1.13
C ARG A 186 12.10 7.20 0.57
N GLN A 187 13.15 8.02 0.59
CA GLN A 187 14.49 7.58 0.23
C GLN A 187 15.00 6.46 1.15
N GLY A 188 15.59 5.42 0.57
CA GLY A 188 15.98 4.18 1.23
C GLY A 188 14.81 3.31 1.70
N GLY A 189 13.57 3.65 1.29
CA GLY A 189 12.37 2.86 1.54
C GLY A 189 12.31 1.57 0.71
N VAL A 190 11.31 0.74 1.00
CA VAL A 190 11.15 -0.56 0.33
C VAL A 190 10.94 -0.41 -1.19
N VAL A 191 10.22 0.61 -1.63
CA VAL A 191 9.95 0.85 -3.06
C VAL A 191 11.22 1.27 -3.78
N GLN A 192 12.01 2.18 -3.22
CA GLN A 192 13.30 2.54 -3.82
C GLN A 192 14.20 1.33 -3.97
N ARG A 193 14.37 0.55 -2.89
CA ARG A 193 15.21 -0.66 -2.95
C ARG A 193 14.66 -1.68 -3.94
N LEU A 194 13.34 -1.78 -4.09
CA LEU A 194 12.73 -2.63 -5.12
C LEU A 194 13.12 -2.16 -6.53
N VAL A 195 13.11 -0.85 -6.78
CA VAL A 195 13.50 -0.28 -8.07
C VAL A 195 14.99 -0.46 -8.34
N ASP A 196 15.83 -0.24 -7.32
CA ASP A 196 17.30 -0.28 -7.44
C ASP A 196 17.85 -1.72 -7.49
N ASP A 197 17.33 -2.63 -6.67
CA ASP A 197 17.88 -3.98 -6.49
C ASP A 197 17.26 -5.03 -7.45
N ILE A 198 16.07 -4.75 -8.00
CA ILE A 198 15.37 -5.63 -8.95
C ILE A 198 15.33 -4.94 -10.34
N PRO A 199 16.32 -5.24 -11.21
CA PRO A 199 16.42 -4.70 -12.57
C PRO A 199 15.51 -5.41 -13.57
#